data_AF-W4L683-F1
#
_entry.id   AF-W4L683-F1
#
_cell.length_a   1.000
_cell.length_b   1.000
_cell.length_c   1.000
_cell.angle_alpha   90.00
_cell.angle_beta   90.00
_cell.angle_gamma   90.00
#
_symmetry.space_group_name_H-M   'P 1'
#
loop_
_entity.id
_entity.type
_entity.pdbx_description
1 polymer ?
#
loop_
_entity_poly.entity_id
_entity_poly.type
_entity_poly.pdbx_seq_one_letter_code
_entity_poly.pdbx_strand_id
1 'polypeptide(L)' 'MLAGACVLMLAAKTFALSVGAVRDWEQDRCRPDRATRMLLQVIAHNSEAVKQALRAQDAGI' A
#
# COMPACT_ATOMS: atom_id res chain seq x y z
N MET A 1 19.29 3.10 -0.35
CA MET A 1 18.78 3.68 -1.60
C MET A 1 17.57 2.87 -2.05
N LEU A 2 16.42 3.07 -1.41
CA LEU A 2 15.18 2.53 -1.96
C LEU A 2 14.79 3.43 -3.15
N ALA A 3 14.40 2.80 -4.25
CA ALA A 3 13.70 3.42 -5.37
C ALA A 3 12.32 3.95 -4.90
N GLY A 4 12.31 4.87 -3.94
CA GLY A 4 11.20 5.15 -3.03
C GLY A 4 10.01 5.81 -3.71
N ALA A 5 10.25 6.82 -4.55
CA ALA A 5 9.19 7.71 -5.01
C ALA A 5 8.20 7.13 -6.05
N CYS A 6 8.57 6.07 -6.78
CA CYS A 6 7.79 5.63 -7.96
C CYS A 6 6.97 4.35 -7.71
N VAL A 7 7.36 3.51 -6.74
CA VAL A 7 6.71 2.21 -6.51
C VAL A 7 5.40 2.35 -5.71
N LEU A 8 5.31 3.31 -4.78
CA LEU A 8 4.17 3.43 -3.86
C LEU A 8 2.93 4.09 -4.48
N MET A 9 3.08 5.01 -5.45
CA MET A 9 1.92 5.58 -6.14
C MET A 9 1.13 4.54 -6.96
N LEU A 10 1.83 3.60 -7.61
CA LEU A 10 1.17 2.50 -8.33
C LEU A 10 0.42 1.58 -7.34
N ALA A 11 0.98 1.39 -6.14
CA ALA A 11 0.36 0.61 -5.07
C ALA A 11 -0.96 1.24 -4.56
N ALA A 12 -1.09 2.57 -4.58
CA ALA A 12 -2.26 3.23 -4.01
C ALA A 12 -3.60 2.80 -4.65
N LYS A 13 -3.66 2.74 -5.99
CA LYS A 13 -4.86 2.30 -6.71
C LYS A 13 -5.14 0.80 -6.56
N THR A 14 -4.13 -0.02 -6.36
CA THR A 14 -4.26 -1.48 -6.33
C THR A 14 -4.54 -2.03 -4.94
N PHE A 15 -4.08 -1.36 -3.89
CA PHE A 15 -4.15 -1.84 -2.50
C PHE A 15 -5.08 -1.03 -1.61
N ALA A 16 -6.04 -0.30 -2.21
CA ALA A 16 -7.00 0.53 -1.50
C ALA A 16 -6.37 1.53 -0.50
N LEU A 17 -5.15 2.02 -0.79
CA LEU A 17 -4.50 3.04 0.02
C LEU A 17 -4.96 4.44 -0.42
N SER A 18 -5.07 5.35 0.53
CA SER A 18 -5.32 6.76 0.21
C SER A 18 -4.15 7.36 -0.56
N VAL A 19 -4.43 7.91 -1.75
CA VAL A 19 -3.43 8.61 -2.57
C VAL A 19 -2.80 9.78 -1.81
N GLY A 20 -3.60 10.49 -1.00
CA GLY A 20 -3.11 11.59 -0.16
C GLY A 20 -2.14 11.10 0.92
N ALA A 21 -2.47 9.99 1.60
CA ALA A 21 -1.60 9.42 2.63
C ALA A 21 -0.28 8.92 2.04
N VAL A 22 -0.34 8.21 0.90
CA VAL A 22 0.87 7.77 0.19
C VAL A 22 1.74 8.96 -0.21
N ARG A 23 1.15 10.04 -0.73
CA ARG A 23 1.88 11.27 -1.05
C ARG A 23 2.57 11.87 0.17
N ASP A 24 1.87 11.94 1.31
CA ASP A 24 2.44 12.50 2.53
C ASP A 24 3.60 11.64 3.09
N TRP A 25 3.54 10.32 2.92
CA TRP A 25 4.64 9.43 3.30
C TRP A 25 5.85 9.57 2.37
N GLU A 26 5.63 9.66 1.05
CA GLU A 26 6.70 9.87 0.06
C GLU A 26 7.40 11.21 0.21
N GLN A 27 6.68 12.23 0.67
CA GLN A 27 7.22 13.56 0.93
C GLN A 27 7.80 13.72 2.35
N ASP A 28 7.95 12.63 3.10
CA ASP A 28 8.40 12.62 4.51
C ASP A 28 7.59 13.56 5.44
N ARG A 29 6.37 13.93 5.04
CA ARG A 29 5.49 14.82 5.81
C ARG A 29 4.83 14.09 6.97
N CYS A 30 4.65 12.78 6.84
CA CYS A 30 4.10 11.91 7.86
C CYS A 30 4.70 10.52 7.74
N ARG A 31 4.70 9.73 8.82
CA ARG A 31 5.11 8.32 8.78
C ARG A 31 3.89 7.41 8.79
N PRO A 32 3.89 6.31 8.01
CA PRO A 32 2.83 5.31 8.07
C PRO A 32 2.75 4.72 9.48
N ASP A 33 1.54 4.42 9.95
CA ASP A 33 1.33 3.79 11.25
C ASP A 33 1.80 2.32 11.27
N ARG A 34 1.67 1.65 12.42
CA ARG A 34 2.16 0.26 12.57
C ARG A 34 1.42 -0.72 11.64
N ALA A 35 0.09 -0.59 11.52
CA ALA A 35 -0.71 -1.47 10.68
C ALA A 35 -0.37 -1.28 9.20
N THR A 36 -0.24 -0.03 8.76
CA THR A 36 0.20 0.33 7.40
C THR A 36 1.57 -0.27 7.09
N ARG A 37 2.54 -0.14 8.00
CA ARG A 37 3.88 -0.73 7.79
C ARG A 37 3.83 -2.25 7.66
N MET A 38 2.99 -2.94 8.44
CA MET A 38 2.78 -4.38 8.32
C MET A 38 2.19 -4.73 6.94
N LEU A 39 1.16 -4.01 6.50
CA LEU A 39 0.56 -4.21 5.17
C LEU A 39 1.59 -3.99 4.06
N LEU A 40 2.38 -2.91 4.12
CA LEU A 40 3.43 -2.63 3.15
C LEU A 40 4.49 -3.75 3.11
N GLN A 41 4.85 -4.31 4.26
CA GLN A 41 5.76 -5.45 4.33
C GLN A 41 5.17 -6.71 3.70
N VAL A 42 3.88 -6.98 3.90
CA VAL A 42 3.17 -8.09 3.23
C VAL A 42 3.10 -7.86 1.73
N ILE A 43 2.77 -6.64 1.27
CA ILE A 43 2.73 -6.30 -0.16
C ILE A 43 4.11 -6.50 -0.81
N ALA A 44 5.18 -6.10 -0.13
CA ALA A 44 6.55 -6.29 -0.61
C ALA A 44 6.93 -7.77 -0.74
N HIS A 45 6.39 -8.64 0.12
CA HIS A 45 6.68 -10.07 0.10
C HIS A 45 5.77 -10.87 -0.84
N ASN A 46 4.46 -10.60 -0.83
CA ASN A 46 3.46 -11.29 -1.63
C ASN A 46 2.28 -10.37 -1.96
N SER A 47 2.47 -9.57 -3.00
CA SER A 47 1.47 -8.62 -3.49
C SER A 47 0.22 -9.29 -4.06
N GLU A 48 0.34 -10.49 -4.65
CA GLU A 48 -0.80 -11.19 -5.25
C GLU A 48 -1.81 -11.69 -4.21
N ALA A 49 -1.35 -12.16 -3.06
CA ALA A 49 -2.24 -12.56 -1.96
C ALA A 49 -3.12 -11.38 -1.49
N VAL A 50 -2.54 -10.18 -1.40
CA VAL A 50 -3.28 -8.97 -1.00
C VAL A 50 -4.30 -8.57 -2.08
N LYS A 51 -3.93 -8.63 -3.37
CA LYS A 51 -4.85 -8.37 -4.48
C LYS A 51 -6.04 -9.35 -4.48
N GLN A 52 -5.79 -10.63 -4.22
CA GLN A 52 -6.85 -11.64 -4.13
C GLN A 52 -7.79 -11.37 -2.95
N ALA A 53 -7.25 -11.02 -1.78
CA ALA A 53 -8.06 -10.67 -0.62
C ALA A 53 -8.96 -9.44 -0.87
N LEU A 54 -8.44 -8.42 -1.55
CA LEU A 54 -9.22 -7.22 -1.92
C LEU A 54 -10.34 -7.56 -2.91
N ARG A 55 -10.04 -8.34 -3.95
CA ARG A 55 -11.07 -8.84 -4.89
C ARG A 55 -12.14 -9.67 -4.19
N ALA A 56 -11.77 -10.47 -3.18
CA ALA A 56 -12.71 -11.26 -2.40
C ALA A 56 -13.60 -10.39 -1.49
N GLN A 57 -13.07 -9.30 -0.92
CA GLN A 57 -13.88 -8.31 -0.19
C GLN A 57 -14.89 -7.61 -1.11
N ASP A 58 -14.47 -7.17 -2.29
CA ASP A 58 -15.35 -6.53 -3.27
C ASP A 58 -16.44 -7.48 -3.80
N ALA A 59 -16.17 -8.79 -3.78
CA ALA A 59 -17.12 -9.84 -4.20
C ALA A 59 -18.19 -10.18 -3.15
N GLY A 60 -18.17 -9.53 -1.97
CA GLY A 60 -19.22 -9.66 -0.96
C GLY A 60 -19.14 -10.95 -0.13
N ILE A 61 -18.08 -11.06 0.66
CA ILE A 61 -18.14 -11.80 1.95
C ILE A 61 -18.81 -10.89 2.98
#